data_AF-A0A7V5L2Y6-F1
#
_entry.id   AF-A0A7V5L2Y6-F1
#
_cell.length_a   1.000
_cell.length_b   1.000
_cell.length_c   1.000
_cell.angle_alpha   90.00
_cell.angle_beta   90.00
_cell.angle_gamma   90.00
#
_symmetry.space_group_name_H-M   'P 1'
#
loop_
_entity.id
_entity.type
_entity.pdbx_description
1 polymer ?
#
loop_
_entity_poly.entity_id
_entity_poly.type
_entity_poly.pdbx_seq_one_letter_code
_entity_poly.pdbx_strand_id
1 'polypeptide(L)'
;MTHVINSHPYLGIFFLFVVTVVAFNATLAAARFISRKLAKLDTEKLKLTIYECGPEVTKQPNTISIQFYLIALLFILFDVEIIFMFPWAIDFKLLGWFGFVEMILFILLLTIG
;
A
#
# COMPACT_ATOMS: atom_id res chain seq x y z
N MET A 1 25.78 -27.10 -10.91
CA MET A 1 25.48 -26.02 -9.95
C MET A 1 24.95 -26.69 -8.70
N THR A 2 25.79 -26.87 -7.68
CA THR A 2 25.40 -27.51 -6.43
C THR A 2 24.46 -26.57 -5.68
N HIS A 3 23.18 -26.90 -5.64
CA HIS A 3 22.23 -26.22 -4.75
C HIS A 3 22.76 -26.41 -3.32
N VAL A 4 23.14 -25.32 -2.66
CA VAL A 4 23.40 -25.36 -1.22
C VAL A 4 22.07 -25.69 -0.56
N ILE A 5 21.88 -26.95 -0.18
CA ILE A 5 20.67 -27.41 0.51
C ILE A 5 20.77 -26.90 1.95
N ASN A 6 20.35 -25.65 2.16
CA ASN A 6 20.17 -25.10 3.49
C ASN A 6 18.97 -25.79 4.13
N SER A 7 19.12 -26.27 5.37
CA SER A 7 18.02 -26.86 6.16
C SER A 7 16.88 -25.87 6.41
N HIS A 8 17.14 -24.57 6.34
CA HIS A 8 16.15 -23.49 6.48
C HIS A 8 16.28 -22.46 5.35
N PRO A 9 15.73 -22.72 4.15
CA PRO A 9 15.86 -21.85 2.99
C PRO A 9 15.20 -20.46 3.16
N TYR A 10 14.24 -20.33 4.08
CA TYR A 10 13.49 -19.09 4.32
C TYR A 10 14.02 -18.26 5.51
N LEU A 11 15.01 -18.76 6.25
CA LEU A 11 15.50 -18.10 7.46
C LEU A 11 16.06 -16.71 7.15
N GLY A 12 16.80 -16.57 6.04
CA GLY A 12 17.35 -15.28 5.61
C GLY A 12 16.26 -14.25 5.26
N ILE A 13 15.17 -14.69 4.60
CA ILE A 13 14.03 -13.83 4.24
C ILE A 13 13.28 -13.39 5.50
N PHE A 14 13.05 -14.33 6.43
CA PHE A 14 12.43 -14.02 7.72
C PHE A 14 13.27 -13.03 8.53
N PHE A 15 14.59 -13.23 8.60
CA PHE A 15 15.49 -12.31 9.28
C PHE A 15 15.47 -10.92 8.64
N LEU A 16 15.51 -10.84 7.31
CA LEU A 16 15.41 -9.58 6.58
C LEU A 16 14.07 -8.88 6.86
N PHE A 17 12.96 -9.62 6.88
CA PHE A 17 11.65 -9.09 7.24
C PHE A 17 11.62 -8.52 8.67
N VAL A 18 12.17 -9.25 9.65
CA VAL A 18 12.25 -8.78 11.03
C VAL A 18 13.11 -7.52 11.12
N VAL A 19 14.27 -7.51 10.47
CA VAL A 19 15.18 -6.36 10.46
C VAL A 19 14.52 -5.14 9.82
N THR A 20 13.84 -5.29 8.68
CA THR A 20 13.19 -4.16 8.01
C THR A 20 12.03 -3.60 8.83
N VAL A 21 11.19 -4.45 9.42
CA VAL A 21 10.10 -4.01 10.30
C VAL A 21 10.65 -3.28 11.52
N VAL A 22 11.69 -3.83 12.18
CA VAL A 22 12.30 -3.18 13.34
C VAL A 22 12.98 -1.87 12.95
N ALA A 23 13.76 -1.85 11.86
CA ALA A 23 14.46 -0.65 11.39
C ALA A 23 13.49 0.46 10.98
N PHE A 24 12.39 0.14 10.29
CA PHE A 24 11.38 1.12 9.91
C PHE A 24 10.71 1.75 11.12
N ASN A 25 10.28 0.94 12.09
CA ASN A 25 9.67 1.45 13.32
C ASN A 25 10.68 2.25 14.17
N ALA A 26 11.91 1.77 14.27
CA ALA A 26 12.97 2.46 15.00
C ALA A 26 13.32 3.82 14.37
N THR A 27 13.44 3.89 13.04
CA THR A 27 13.72 5.15 12.35
C THR A 27 12.56 6.13 12.48
N LEU A 28 11.30 5.67 12.37
CA LEU A 28 10.13 6.51 12.60
C LEU A 28 10.07 7.03 14.05
N ALA A 29 10.33 6.16 15.03
CA ALA A 29 10.36 6.55 16.44
C ALA A 29 11.48 7.56 16.74
N ALA A 30 12.68 7.32 16.20
CA ALA A 30 13.82 8.23 16.32
C ALA A 30 13.52 9.58 15.66
N ALA A 31 12.97 9.59 14.44
CA ALA A 31 12.58 10.81 13.73
C ALA A 31 11.56 11.62 14.55
N ARG A 32 10.52 10.96 15.09
CA ARG A 32 9.52 11.60 15.95
C ARG A 32 10.11 12.13 17.26
N PHE A 33 11.07 11.42 17.86
CA PHE A 33 11.72 11.85 19.10
C PHE A 33 12.63 13.06 18.88
N ILE A 34 13.49 12.99 17.86
CA ILE A 34 14.42 14.08 17.48
C ILE A 34 13.61 15.31 17.06
N SER A 35 12.61 15.13 16.20
CA SER A 35 11.74 16.22 15.73
C SER A 35 11.08 16.94 16.90
N ARG A 36 10.50 16.23 17.87
CA ARG A 36 9.88 16.86 19.05
C ARG A 36 10.87 17.55 19.97
N LYS A 37 12.10 17.03 20.11
CA LYS A 37 13.15 17.66 20.92
C LYS A 37 13.69 18.94 20.30
N LEU A 38 13.81 18.99 18.98
CA LEU A 38 14.31 20.16 18.25
C LEU A 38 13.20 21.18 17.94
N ALA A 39 11.94 20.74 17.89
CA ALA A 39 10.82 21.61 17.61
C ALA A 39 10.61 22.63 18.73
N LYS A 40 10.45 23.90 18.36
CA LYS A 40 9.87 24.91 19.24
C LYS A 40 8.37 24.64 19.35
N LEU A 41 7.97 23.93 20.39
CA LEU A 41 6.56 23.66 20.67
C LEU A 41 5.91 24.96 21.16
N ASP A 42 5.03 25.52 20.34
CA ASP A 42 4.23 26.69 20.70
C ASP A 42 2.82 26.24 21.07
N THR A 43 2.35 26.64 22.25
CA THR A 43 1.04 26.28 22.79
C THR A 43 0.02 27.42 22.65
N GLU A 44 0.32 28.42 21.83
CA GLU A 44 -0.63 29.49 21.54
C GLU A 44 -1.95 28.95 20.97
N LYS A 45 -3.07 29.38 21.55
CA LYS A 45 -4.41 28.92 21.17
C LYS A 45 -4.70 29.12 19.67
N LEU A 46 -4.27 30.24 19.08
CA LEU A 46 -4.49 30.55 17.65
C LEU A 46 -3.73 29.60 16.71
N LYS A 47 -2.56 29.09 17.14
CA LYS A 47 -1.78 28.11 16.36
C LYS A 47 -2.36 26.70 16.43
N LEU A 48 -3.20 26.45 17.44
CA LEU A 48 -3.83 25.16 17.70
C LEU A 48 -5.27 25.10 17.15
N THR A 49 -5.80 26.18 16.60
CA THR A 49 -7.09 26.20 15.90
C THR A 49 -6.95 25.78 14.44
N ILE A 50 -8.05 25.31 13.85
CA ILE A 50 -8.10 24.99 12.41
C ILE A 50 -7.74 26.25 11.62
N TYR A 51 -6.81 26.12 10.67
CA TYR A 51 -6.46 27.22 9.79
C TYR A 51 -7.62 27.52 8.84
N GLU A 52 -8.12 28.75 8.89
CA GLU A 52 -9.12 29.30 7.98
C GLU A 52 -8.69 30.73 7.61
N CYS A 53 -9.10 31.25 6.45
CA CYS A 53 -8.62 32.54 5.92
C CYS A 53 -9.19 33.79 6.65
N GLY A 54 -9.49 33.69 7.95
CA GLY A 54 -9.97 34.78 8.79
C GLY A 54 -11.30 34.48 9.51
N PRO A 55 -12.37 34.05 8.81
CA PRO A 55 -13.66 33.76 9.44
C PRO A 55 -13.59 32.52 10.36
N GLU A 56 -14.35 32.55 11.45
CA GLU A 56 -14.50 31.36 12.30
C GLU A 56 -15.26 30.26 11.55
N VAL A 57 -14.76 29.02 11.66
CA VAL A 57 -15.33 27.85 11.00
C VAL A 57 -16.75 27.56 11.51
N THR A 58 -17.75 27.99 10.74
CA THR A 58 -19.14 27.64 10.98
C THR A 58 -19.45 26.42 10.11
N LYS A 59 -19.51 25.24 10.76
CA LYS A 59 -19.82 23.90 10.19
C LYS A 59 -20.04 23.90 8.68
N GLN A 60 -19.03 23.51 7.92
CA GLN A 60 -19.17 23.34 6.48
C GLN A 60 -19.90 22.02 6.19
N PRO A 61 -21.08 22.02 5.52
CA PRO A 61 -21.71 20.80 5.05
C PRO A 61 -20.95 20.32 3.81
N ASN A 62 -19.75 19.80 4.00
CA ASN A 62 -18.96 19.29 2.90
C ASN A 62 -19.51 17.91 2.48
N THR A 63 -20.14 17.84 1.31
CA THR A 63 -20.52 16.57 0.70
C THR A 63 -19.36 16.04 -0.11
N ILE A 64 -18.86 14.85 0.24
CA ILE A 64 -17.85 14.18 -0.55
C ILE A 64 -18.52 13.68 -1.83
N SER A 65 -17.88 13.94 -2.97
CA SER A 65 -18.32 13.45 -4.28
C SER A 65 -18.35 11.92 -4.33
N ILE A 66 -19.41 11.34 -4.91
CA ILE A 66 -19.53 9.89 -5.12
C ILE A 66 -18.43 9.32 -6.03
N GLN A 67 -17.80 10.17 -6.85
CA GLN A 67 -16.71 9.86 -7.75
C GLN A 67 -15.51 9.28 -6.99
N PHE A 68 -15.22 9.77 -5.79
CA PHE A 68 -14.14 9.22 -4.95
C PHE A 68 -14.43 7.77 -4.53
N TYR A 69 -15.69 7.45 -4.25
CA TYR A 69 -16.11 6.10 -3.95
C TYR A 69 -15.99 5.17 -5.16
N LEU A 70 -16.41 5.64 -6.35
CA LEU A 70 -16.31 4.86 -7.59
C LEU A 70 -14.85 4.55 -7.93
N ILE A 71 -13.94 5.51 -7.78
CA ILE A 71 -12.50 5.29 -7.99
C ILE A 71 -11.93 4.28 -6.99
N ALA A 72 -12.31 4.39 -5.71
CA ALA A 72 -11.85 3.45 -4.69
C ALA A 72 -12.37 2.02 -4.94
N LEU A 73 -13.64 1.89 -5.33
CA LEU A 73 -14.24 0.59 -5.66
C LEU A 73 -13.56 -0.04 -6.87
N LEU A 74 -13.30 0.75 -7.91
CA LEU A 74 -12.59 0.30 -9.11
C LEU A 74 -11.15 -0.13 -8.79
N PHE A 75 -10.46 0.61 -7.91
CA PHE A 75 -9.12 0.22 -7.45
C PHE A 75 -9.12 -1.13 -6.73
N ILE A 76 -10.10 -1.36 -5.84
CA ILE A 76 -10.23 -2.65 -5.13
C ILE A 76 -10.50 -3.80 -6.12
N LEU A 77 -11.36 -3.56 -7.12
CA LEU A 77 -11.64 -4.55 -8.15
C LEU A 77 -10.37 -4.93 -8.93
N PHE A 78 -9.64 -3.94 -9.46
CA PHE A 78 -8.39 -4.18 -10.18
C PHE A 78 -7.29 -4.83 -9.32
N ASP A 79 -7.21 -4.50 -8.02
CA ASP A 79 -6.25 -5.13 -7.11
C ASP A 79 -6.54 -6.63 -6.94
N VAL A 80 -7.82 -6.99 -6.81
CA VAL A 80 -8.26 -8.40 -6.75
C VAL A 80 -7.94 -9.15 -8.05
N GLU A 81 -8.08 -8.52 -9.20
CA GLU A 81 -7.74 -9.13 -10.49
C GLU A 81 -6.25 -9.47 -10.60
N ILE A 82 -5.38 -8.57 -10.12
CA ILE A 82 -3.93 -8.78 -10.13
C ILE A 82 -3.54 -9.99 -9.25
N ILE A 83 -4.25 -10.23 -8.15
CA ILE A 83 -4.03 -11.43 -7.31
C ILE A 83 -4.21 -12.72 -8.12
N PHE A 84 -5.15 -12.76 -9.08
CA PHE A 84 -5.34 -13.92 -9.97
C PHE A 84 -4.29 -14.01 -11.08
N MET A 85 -3.74 -12.87 -11.52
CA MET A 85 -2.69 -12.85 -12.53
C MET A 85 -1.34 -13.36 -12.00
N PHE A 86 -1.05 -13.20 -10.70
CA PHE A 86 0.24 -13.58 -10.13
C PHE A 86 0.57 -15.09 -10.24
N PRO A 87 -0.29 -16.04 -9.82
CA PRO A 87 -0.02 -17.46 -9.97
C PRO A 87 0.21 -17.87 -11.43
N TRP A 88 -0.62 -17.35 -12.34
CA TRP A 88 -0.46 -17.58 -13.77
C TRP A 88 0.88 -17.05 -14.30
N ALA A 89 1.31 -15.87 -13.86
CA ALA A 89 2.58 -15.27 -14.28
C ALA A 89 3.79 -16.08 -13.79
N ILE A 90 3.70 -16.65 -12.58
CA ILE A 90 4.76 -17.50 -12.00
C ILE A 90 4.88 -18.82 -12.77
N ASP A 91 3.74 -19.47 -13.08
CA ASP A 91 3.71 -20.78 -13.70
C ASP A 91 3.53 -20.75 -15.23
N PHE A 92 3.67 -19.59 -15.88
CA PHE A 92 3.39 -19.38 -17.30
C PHE A 92 3.99 -20.45 -18.24
N LYS A 93 5.24 -20.88 -17.97
CA LYS A 93 5.92 -21.90 -18.77
C LYS A 93 5.27 -23.28 -18.69
N LEU A 94 4.67 -23.62 -17.54
CA LEU A 94 3.98 -24.88 -17.32
C LEU A 94 2.63 -24.90 -18.05
N LEU A 95 1.91 -23.79 -18.02
CA LEU A 95 0.58 -23.68 -18.66
C LEU A 95 0.65 -23.54 -20.18
N GLY A 96 1.75 -23.00 -20.72
CA GLY A 96 1.98 -22.88 -22.16
C GLY A 96 0.87 -22.09 -22.88
N TRP A 97 0.51 -22.55 -24.09
CA TRP A 97 -0.50 -21.87 -24.92
C TRP A 97 -1.90 -21.86 -24.32
N PHE A 98 -2.25 -22.89 -23.54
CA PHE A 98 -3.56 -22.98 -22.91
C PHE A 98 -3.77 -21.87 -21.89
N GLY A 99 -2.85 -21.74 -20.92
CA GLY A 99 -2.93 -20.66 -19.93
C GLY A 99 -2.77 -19.27 -20.54
N PHE A 100 -2.04 -19.13 -21.65
CA PHE A 100 -1.96 -17.85 -22.36
C PHE A 100 -3.31 -17.39 -22.90
N VAL A 101 -4.06 -18.28 -23.56
CA VAL A 101 -5.39 -17.96 -24.11
C VAL A 101 -6.39 -17.70 -23.00
N GLU A 102 -6.38 -18.51 -21.93
CA GLU A 102 -7.25 -18.30 -20.77
C GLU A 102 -7.01 -16.93 -20.12
N MET A 103 -5.75 -16.51 -19.98
CA MET A 103 -5.44 -15.21 -19.39
C MET A 103 -5.86 -14.04 -20.29
N ILE A 104 -5.74 -14.17 -21.62
CA ILE A 104 -6.27 -13.16 -22.55
C ILE A 104 -7.80 -13.04 -22.39
N LEU A 105 -8.51 -14.16 -22.32
CA LEU A 105 -9.95 -14.16 -22.12
C LEU A 105 -10.35 -13.58 -20.76
N PHE A 106 -9.59 -13.88 -19.71
CA PHE A 106 -9.77 -13.33 -18.37
C PHE A 106 -9.64 -11.81 -18.37
N ILE A 107 -8.57 -11.26 -18.94
CA ILE A 107 -8.34 -9.80 -19.03
C ILE A 107 -9.44 -9.13 -19.86
N LEU A 108 -9.83 -9.72 -20.98
CA LEU A 108 -10.90 -9.18 -21.83
C LEU A 108 -12.24 -9.13 -21.09
N LEU A 109 -12.60 -10.19 -20.37
CA LEU A 109 -13.86 -10.23 -19.62
C LEU A 109 -13.89 -9.17 -18.52
N LEU A 110 -12.79 -8.99 -17.80
CA LEU A 110 -12.67 -8.00 -16.73
C LEU A 110 -12.61 -6.56 -17.24
N THR A 111 -12.04 -6.34 -18.43
CA THR A 111 -12.02 -5.00 -19.04
C THR A 111 -13.42 -4.57 -19.52
N ILE A 112 -14.29 -5.54 -19.82
CA ILE A 112 -15.66 -5.30 -20.29
C ILE A 112 -16.64 -5.15 -19.12
N GLY A 113 -16.43 -5.90 -18.03
CA GLY A 113 -17.24 -5.85 -16.81
C GLY A 113 -17.05 -4.56 -16.02
#